data_AF-A0A3N5FHE8-F1
#
_entry.id   AF-A0A3N5FHE8-F1
#
_cell.length_a   1.000
_cell.length_b   1.000
_cell.length_c   1.000
_cell.angle_alpha   90.00
_cell.angle_beta   90.00
_cell.angle_gamma   90.00
#
_symmetry.space_group_name_H-M   'P 1'
#
loop_
_entity.id
_entity.type
_entity.pdbx_description
1 polymer ?
#
loop_
_entity_poly.entity_id
_entity_poly.type
_entity_poly.pdbx_seq_one_letter_code
_entity_poly.pdbx_strand_id
1 'polypeptide(L)' 'GLLRGKGVFRTERAWYGWQWVDGRSDWQETAWRADSRLELLANGSVDPQVVDIALRTAVSKG' A
#
# COMPACT_ATOMS: atom_id res chain seq x y z
N GLY A 1 3.72 12.59 -10.02
CA GLY A 1 4.15 12.37 -8.61
C GLY A 1 2.98 11.91 -7.76
N LEU A 2 3.22 11.12 -6.70
CA LEU A 2 2.14 10.57 -5.85
C LEU A 2 1.50 11.66 -4.98
N LEU A 3 0.18 11.83 -5.09
CA LEU A 3 -0.62 12.82 -4.36
C LEU A 3 -1.21 12.23 -3.07
N ARG A 4 -1.81 11.04 -3.18
CA ARG A 4 -2.43 10.31 -2.07
C ARG A 4 -2.20 8.82 -2.22
N GLY A 5 -2.00 8.13 -1.11
CA GLY A 5 -2.03 6.68 -1.05
C GLY A 5 -2.86 6.22 0.14
N LYS A 6 -3.55 5.08 -0.04
CA LYS A 6 -4.17 4.32 1.04
C LYS A 6 -3.93 2.85 0.80
N GLY A 7 -3.64 2.11 1.85
CA GLY A 7 -3.51 0.67 1.76
C GLY A 7 -3.99 -0.02 3.03
N VAL A 8 -4.39 -1.27 2.87
CA VAL A 8 -4.60 -2.21 3.97
C VAL A 8 -3.88 -3.49 3.61
N PHE A 9 -3.05 -4.01 4.52
CA PHE A 9 -2.17 -5.13 4.22
C PHE A 9 -2.21 -6.16 5.33
N ARG A 10 -2.41 -7.43 4.96
CA ARG A 10 -2.13 -8.55 5.86
C ARG A 10 -0.62 -8.75 5.91
N THR A 11 -0.06 -8.59 7.10
CA THR A 11 1.32 -9.02 7.41
C THR A 11 1.26 -10.32 8.21
N GLU A 12 2.40 -10.87 8.61
CA GLU A 12 2.43 -12.05 9.49
C GLU A 12 1.79 -11.76 10.86
N ARG A 13 2.02 -10.57 11.42
CA ARG A 13 1.60 -10.19 12.77
C ARG A 13 0.13 -9.77 12.83
N ALA A 14 -0.22 -8.75 12.06
CA ALA A 14 -1.56 -8.15 12.11
C ALA A 14 -1.96 -7.59 10.74
N TRP A 15 -3.12 -6.94 10.72
CA TRP A 15 -3.53 -6.09 9.62
C TRP A 15 -3.04 -4.67 9.87
N TYR A 16 -2.41 -4.06 8.87
CA TYR A 16 -1.95 -2.67 8.95
C TYR A 16 -2.59 -1.81 7.88
N GLY A 17 -2.99 -0.61 8.27
CA GLY A 17 -3.47 0.45 7.42
C GLY A 17 -2.31 1.39 7.14
N TRP A 18 -2.12 1.70 5.87
CA TRP A 18 -1.14 2.66 5.39
C TRP A 18 -1.84 3.86 4.81
N GLN A 19 -1.26 5.04 5.06
CA GLN A 19 -1.68 6.26 4.41
C GLN A 19 -0.49 7.08 3.94
N TRP A 20 -0.63 7.68 2.76
CA TRP A 20 0.29 8.66 2.22
C TRP A 20 -0.45 9.96 1.93
N VAL A 21 0.03 11.07 2.49
CA VAL A 21 -0.55 12.40 2.34
C VAL A 21 0.58 13.42 2.24
N ASP A 22 0.61 14.19 1.17
CA ASP A 22 1.53 15.33 1.02
C ASP A 22 2.99 15.01 1.39
N GLY A 23 3.49 13.87 0.90
CA GLY A 23 4.87 13.43 1.13
C GLY A 23 5.14 12.71 2.45
N ARG A 24 4.11 12.48 3.27
CA ARG A 24 4.22 11.81 4.57
C ARG A 24 3.58 10.43 4.52
N SER A 25 4.29 9.45 5.06
CA SER A 25 3.83 8.07 5.23
C SER A 25 3.50 7.81 6.69
N ASP A 26 2.39 7.12 6.92
CA ASP A 26 1.99 6.70 8.26
C ASP A 26 1.35 5.29 8.23
N TRP A 27 1.59 4.53 9.28
CA TRP A 27 1.22 3.13 9.43
C TRP A 27 0.60 2.88 10.80
N GLN A 28 -0.54 2.21 10.82
CA GLN A 28 -1.25 1.89 12.05
C GLN A 28 -1.88 0.51 11.96
N GLU A 29 -1.93 -0.22 13.06
CA GLU A 29 -2.65 -1.49 13.12
C GLU A 29 -4.16 -1.25 12.94
N THR A 30 -4.85 -2.20 12.33
CA THR A 30 -6.29 -2.13 12.05
C THR A 30 -6.94 -3.48 12.33
N ALA A 31 -8.25 -3.47 12.52
CA ALA A 31 -9.05 -4.68 12.51
C ALA A 31 -8.92 -5.45 11.17
N TRP A 32 -9.35 -6.71 11.18
CA TRP A 32 -9.35 -7.62 10.04
C TRP A 32 -9.99 -7.01 8.78
N ARG A 33 -9.49 -7.42 7.61
CA ARG A 33 -10.03 -7.07 6.28
C ARG A 33 -10.12 -8.33 5.42
N ALA A 34 -11.00 -8.30 4.42
CA ALA A 34 -11.19 -9.44 3.51
C ALA A 34 -10.00 -9.64 2.56
N ASP A 35 -9.35 -8.56 2.16
CA ASP A 35 -8.22 -8.55 1.22
C ASP A 35 -7.17 -7.51 1.60
N SER A 36 -5.94 -7.73 1.11
CA SER A 36 -4.94 -6.67 1.02
C SER A 36 -5.26 -5.79 -0.18
N ARG A 37 -5.18 -4.47 -0.02
CA ARG A 37 -5.56 -3.49 -1.03
C ARG A 37 -4.63 -2.29 -1.01
N LEU A 38 -4.39 -1.74 -2.19
CA LEU A 38 -3.65 -0.50 -2.38
C LEU A 38 -4.40 0.40 -3.36
N GLU A 39 -4.59 1.66 -2.98
CA GLU A 39 -5.16 2.72 -3.79
C GLU A 39 -4.16 3.88 -3.86
N LEU A 40 -3.86 4.33 -5.07
CA LEU A 40 -2.90 5.40 -5.34
C LEU A 40 -3.54 6.46 -6.23
N LEU A 41 -3.39 7.73 -5.85
CA LEU A 41 -3.71 8.89 -6.66
C LEU A 41 -2.42 9.62 -6.97
N ALA A 42 -2.12 9.82 -8.25
CA ALA A 42 -0.92 10.49 -8.70
C ALA A 42 -1.24 11.55 -9.76
N ASN A 43 -0.40 12.58 -9.82
CA ASN A 43 -0.37 13.48 -10.96
C ASN A 43 0.40 12.80 -12.09
N GLY A 44 -0.32 12.28 -13.09
CA GLY A 44 0.19 11.49 -14.21
C GLY A 44 -0.21 10.01 -14.17
N SER A 45 0.14 9.26 -15.22
CA SER A 45 -0.08 7.82 -15.24
C SER A 45 0.88 7.10 -14.30
N VAL A 46 0.35 6.12 -13.58
CA VAL A 46 1.13 5.12 -12.84
C VAL A 46 0.95 3.81 -13.58
N ASP A 47 2.05 3.18 -13.98
CA ASP A 47 1.99 1.85 -14.56
C ASP A 47 1.64 0.83 -13.46
N PRO A 48 0.46 0.18 -13.53
CA PRO A 48 0.05 -0.77 -12.51
C PRO A 48 0.95 -2.01 -12.45
N GLN A 49 1.61 -2.38 -13.55
CA GLN A 49 2.49 -3.56 -13.59
C GLN A 49 3.75 -3.35 -12.75
N VAL A 50 4.33 -2.15 -12.80
CA VAL A 50 5.49 -1.79 -11.97
C VAL A 50 5.14 -1.86 -10.49
N VAL A 51 3.94 -1.39 -10.11
CA VAL A 51 3.44 -1.46 -8.73
C VAL A 51 3.21 -2.90 -8.29
N ASP A 52 2.56 -3.72 -9.12
CA ASP A 52 2.30 -5.15 -8.82
C ASP A 52 3.60 -5.93 -8.63
N ILE A 53 4.59 -5.76 -9.51
CA ILE A 53 5.90 -6.41 -9.40
C ILE A 53 6.61 -6.02 -8.09
N ALA A 54 6.58 -4.73 -7.74
CA ALA A 54 7.19 -4.25 -6.50
C ALA A 54 6.52 -4.86 -5.27
N LEU A 55 5.18 -4.94 -5.24
CA LEU A 55 4.43 -5.56 -4.15
C LEU A 55 4.73 -7.06 -4.01
N ARG A 56 4.71 -7.82 -5.12
CA ARG A 56 5.04 -9.25 -5.10
C ARG A 56 6.46 -9.50 -4.60
N THR A 57 7.41 -8.67 -5.02
CA THR A 57 8.81 -8.75 -4.58
C THR A 57 8.96 -8.44 -3.09
N ALA A 58 8.16 -7.51 -2.53
CA ALA A 58 8.19 -7.21 -1.11
C ALA A 58 7.62 -8.37 -0.28
N VAL A 59 6.55 -9.01 -0.75
CA VAL A 59 5.93 -10.16 -0.07
C VAL A 59 6.84 -11.40 -0.10
N SER A 60 7.57 -11.65 -1.19
CA SER A 60 8.45 -12.83 -1.29
C SER A 60 9.75 -12.73 -0.49
N LYS A 61 10.06 -11.56 0.06
CA LYS A 61 11.21 -11.32 0.93
C LYS A 61 10.86 -11.38 2.43
N GLY A 62 9.57 -11.49 2.74
CA GLY A 62 9.05 -11.63 4.11
C GLY A 62 9.27 -13.02 4.66
#